data_AF-A0A840IN38-F1
#
_entry.id   AF-A0A840IN38-F1
#
_cell.length_a   1.000
_cell.length_b   1.000
_cell.length_c   1.000
_cell.angle_alpha   90.00
_cell.angle_beta   90.00
_cell.angle_gamma   90.00
#
_symmetry.space_group_name_H-M   'P 1'
#
loop_
_entity.id
_entity.type
_entity.pdbx_description
1 polymer ?
#
loop_
_entity_poly.entity_id
_entity_poly.type
_entity_poly.pdbx_seq_one_letter_code
_entity_poly.pdbx_strand_id
1 'polypeptide(L)'
;MKLRPAAALVAVFAVLGFLSCLTGTAAAEEAGQPVEIRDGHLDLGPALAGGRWSIRLKDDSSGTARWRDLDDVVLRVSDAAKSGVPASYGFLGTAGSTVYLVPQTQTQAPGVVWIGWNTQHPGLLAALLESIPLFLQEPKARACCKCSSTTEGSGLPGGLGQRRVAS
;
A
#
# COMPACT_ATOMS: atom_id res chain seq x y z
N MET A 1 -63.20 32.08 41.03
CA MET A 1 -62.75 33.21 40.19
C MET A 1 -61.44 33.75 40.77
N LYS A 2 -60.31 33.39 40.15
CA LYS A 2 -59.01 34.10 40.12
C LYS A 2 -57.98 33.18 39.43
N LEU A 3 -57.92 33.27 38.10
CA LEU A 3 -56.81 32.75 37.29
C LEU A 3 -55.60 33.69 37.47
N ARG A 4 -54.39 33.10 37.53
CA ARG A 4 -53.08 33.73 37.30
C ARG A 4 -52.15 32.67 36.65
N PRO A 5 -51.13 33.06 35.86
CA PRO A 5 -51.07 32.78 34.43
C PRO A 5 -50.08 31.67 34.05
N ALA A 6 -50.30 31.10 32.87
CA ALA A 6 -49.39 30.20 32.19
C ALA A 6 -48.05 30.90 31.89
N ALA A 7 -46.95 30.32 32.38
CA ALA A 7 -45.60 30.63 31.93
C ALA A 7 -45.05 29.40 31.20
N ALA A 8 -44.99 29.55 29.87
CA ALA A 8 -44.14 28.89 28.91
C ALA A 8 -43.16 27.82 29.44
N LEU A 9 -43.39 26.56 29.06
CA LEU A 9 -42.30 25.61 28.86
C LEU A 9 -42.07 25.47 27.35
N VAL A 10 -41.26 26.40 26.82
CA VAL A 10 -40.72 26.31 25.47
C VAL A 10 -39.65 25.22 25.45
N ALA A 11 -39.91 24.21 24.63
CA ALA A 11 -38.95 23.34 23.93
C ALA A 11 -37.67 22.90 24.68
N VAL A 12 -37.75 21.78 25.40
CA VAL A 12 -36.58 20.93 25.67
C VAL A 12 -36.57 19.81 24.62
N PHE A 13 -36.18 20.11 23.38
CA PHE A 13 -36.03 19.09 22.33
C PHE A 13 -34.80 19.25 21.44
N ALA A 14 -33.89 20.19 21.71
CA ALA A 14 -32.80 20.53 20.78
C ALA A 14 -31.39 20.53 21.38
N VAL A 15 -31.10 19.66 22.36
CA VAL A 15 -29.71 19.48 22.84
C VAL A 15 -29.16 18.05 22.63
N LEU A 16 -30.02 17.07 22.32
CA LEU A 16 -29.58 15.69 22.04
C LEU A 16 -29.24 15.40 20.57
N GLY A 17 -29.49 16.33 19.65
CA GLY A 17 -29.31 16.13 18.21
C GLY A 17 -27.98 16.63 17.62
N PHE A 18 -27.13 17.27 18.43
CA PHE A 18 -25.89 17.90 17.96
C PHE A 18 -24.63 17.30 18.60
N LEU A 19 -24.65 16.00 18.90
CA LEU A 19 -23.47 15.26 19.38
C LEU A 19 -23.18 13.99 18.56
N SER A 20 -23.69 13.89 17.33
CA SER A 20 -23.39 12.76 16.43
C SER A 20 -22.29 13.05 15.40
N CYS A 21 -21.58 14.19 15.49
CA CYS A 21 -20.59 14.59 14.48
C CYS A 21 -19.12 14.44 14.93
N LEU A 22 -18.80 13.62 15.92
CA LEU A 22 -17.40 13.48 16.37
C LEU A 22 -16.95 12.04 16.70
N THR A 23 -17.61 11.02 16.17
CA THR A 23 -17.04 9.67 16.14
C THR A 23 -16.71 9.32 14.70
N GLY A 24 -15.67 9.98 14.15
CA GLY A 24 -14.93 9.35 13.08
C GLY A 24 -14.44 8.01 13.63
N THR A 25 -14.88 6.90 13.05
CA THR A 25 -14.37 5.58 13.38
C THR A 25 -12.89 5.58 13.01
N ALA A 26 -12.03 5.89 13.98
CA ALA A 26 -10.62 5.64 13.85
C ALA A 26 -10.47 4.14 13.56
N ALA A 27 -9.85 3.82 12.44
CA ALA A 27 -9.55 2.45 12.09
C ALA A 27 -8.81 1.79 13.27
N ALA A 28 -9.29 0.64 13.71
CA ALA A 28 -8.75 -0.05 14.86
C ALA A 28 -7.35 -0.60 14.51
N GLU A 29 -6.40 -0.42 15.42
CA GLU A 29 -5.11 -1.12 15.40
C GLU A 29 -5.35 -2.57 15.84
N GLU A 30 -5.08 -3.53 14.96
CA GLU A 30 -5.22 -4.95 15.28
C GLU A 30 -3.83 -5.60 15.26
N ALA A 31 -3.39 -6.12 16.42
CA ALA A 31 -2.17 -6.92 16.52
C ALA A 31 -2.51 -8.41 16.46
N GLY A 32 -1.81 -9.16 15.60
CA GLY A 32 -1.49 -10.56 15.87
C GLY A 32 -2.48 -11.63 15.41
N GLN A 33 -3.19 -11.44 14.30
CA GLN A 33 -3.88 -12.55 13.63
C GLN A 33 -3.53 -12.57 12.14
N PRO A 34 -2.79 -13.60 11.67
CA PRO A 34 -2.53 -13.79 10.26
C PRO A 34 -3.83 -13.83 9.46
N VAL A 35 -3.90 -13.06 8.38
CA VAL A 35 -5.08 -12.98 7.51
C VAL A 35 -4.68 -13.09 6.05
N GLU A 36 -5.45 -13.88 5.29
CA GLU A 36 -5.37 -13.91 3.84
C GLU A 36 -6.48 -13.03 3.25
N ILE A 37 -6.09 -11.99 2.50
CA ILE A 37 -7.02 -11.08 1.84
C ILE A 37 -7.00 -11.36 0.34
N ARG A 38 -8.19 -11.58 -0.23
CA ARG A 38 -8.37 -12.00 -1.63
C ARG A 38 -9.03 -10.96 -2.52
N ASP A 39 -9.72 -10.00 -1.92
CA ASP A 39 -10.55 -9.01 -2.59
C ASP A 39 -10.68 -7.76 -1.71
N GLY A 40 -11.05 -6.64 -2.31
CA GLY A 40 -11.35 -5.40 -1.60
C GLY A 40 -10.25 -4.34 -1.67
N HIS A 41 -10.56 -3.18 -1.12
CA HIS A 41 -9.65 -2.03 -1.10
C HIS A 41 -8.70 -2.12 0.09
N LEU A 42 -7.42 -1.88 -0.20
CA LEU A 42 -6.34 -1.89 0.76
C LEU A 42 -5.45 -0.69 0.49
N ASP A 43 -4.95 -0.02 1.52
CA ASP A 43 -3.95 1.03 1.35
C ASP A 43 -2.68 0.73 2.14
N LEU A 44 -1.52 0.87 1.50
CA LEU A 44 -0.25 0.92 2.22
C LEU A 44 0.00 2.35 2.70
N GLY A 45 0.48 2.50 3.93
CA GLY A 45 0.72 3.82 4.50
C GLY A 45 1.76 3.86 5.60
N PRO A 46 2.47 4.99 5.75
CA PRO A 46 3.28 5.22 6.93
C PRO A 46 2.39 5.36 8.17
N ALA A 47 2.83 4.70 9.23
CA ALA A 47 2.28 4.82 10.57
C ALA A 47 3.36 5.32 11.52
N LEU A 48 2.95 6.09 12.51
CA LEU A 48 3.80 6.61 13.56
C LEU A 48 3.16 6.27 14.91
N ALA A 49 3.83 5.43 15.69
CA ALA A 49 3.36 5.01 17.01
C ALA A 49 4.53 5.06 18.00
N GLY A 50 4.37 5.78 19.11
CA GLY A 50 5.43 5.94 20.11
C GLY A 50 6.75 6.49 19.55
N GLY A 51 6.68 7.40 18.57
CA GLY A 51 7.85 7.96 17.89
C GLY A 51 8.55 7.04 16.89
N ARG A 52 8.03 5.82 16.69
CA ARG A 52 8.57 4.84 15.73
C ARG A 52 7.74 4.81 14.46
N TRP A 53 8.43 4.95 13.33
CA TRP A 53 7.84 4.81 12.00
C TRP A 53 7.76 3.35 11.57
N SER A 54 6.67 2.99 10.90
CA SER A 54 6.46 1.70 10.25
C SER A 54 5.62 1.88 8.99
N ILE A 55 5.62 0.90 8.08
CA ILE A 55 4.59 0.79 7.04
C ILE A 55 3.52 -0.16 7.56
N ARG A 56 2.26 0.24 7.44
CA ARG A 56 1.08 -0.55 7.81
C ARG A 56 0.17 -0.71 6.60
N LEU A 57 -0.69 -1.73 6.65
CA LEU A 57 -1.77 -1.91 5.70
C LEU A 57 -3.09 -1.45 6.34
N LYS A 58 -3.80 -0.53 5.70
CA LYS A 58 -5.19 -0.23 5.99
C LYS A 58 -6.07 -1.18 5.19
N ASP A 59 -6.75 -2.07 5.89
CA ASP A 59 -7.66 -3.05 5.34
C ASP A 59 -9.10 -2.54 5.40
N ASP A 60 -9.65 -2.13 4.25
CA ASP A 60 -11.04 -1.72 4.10
C ASP A 60 -11.90 -2.83 3.46
N SER A 61 -11.36 -4.05 3.27
CA SER A 61 -11.99 -5.13 2.51
C SER A 61 -13.29 -5.67 3.13
N SER A 62 -13.43 -5.59 4.45
CA SER A 62 -14.61 -6.06 5.20
C SER A 62 -15.64 -4.96 5.50
N GLY A 63 -15.44 -3.76 4.95
CA GLY A 63 -16.30 -2.59 5.19
C GLY A 63 -16.01 -1.84 6.50
N THR A 64 -15.22 -2.41 7.41
CA THR A 64 -14.66 -1.69 8.57
C THR A 64 -13.15 -1.61 8.44
N ALA A 65 -12.63 -0.38 8.36
CA ALA A 65 -11.21 -0.10 8.24
C ALA A 65 -10.41 -0.61 9.45
N ARG A 66 -9.34 -1.36 9.19
CA ARG A 66 -8.40 -1.87 10.21
C ARG A 66 -6.97 -1.60 9.80
N TRP A 67 -6.11 -1.19 10.72
CA TRP A 67 -4.68 -1.12 10.49
C TRP A 67 -4.03 -2.45 10.91
N ARG A 68 -3.25 -3.04 10.01
CA ARG A 68 -2.59 -4.34 10.19
C ARG A 68 -1.07 -4.22 10.04
N ASP A 69 -0.36 -5.10 10.75
CA ASP A 69 1.05 -5.38 10.45
C ASP A 69 1.19 -6.11 9.11
N LEU A 70 2.24 -5.80 8.36
CA LEU A 70 2.52 -6.48 7.09
C LEU A 70 2.96 -7.93 7.33
N ASP A 71 3.55 -8.23 8.49
CA ASP A 71 3.94 -9.60 8.86
C ASP A 71 2.72 -10.52 9.09
N ASP A 72 1.55 -9.94 9.36
CA ASP A 72 0.30 -10.67 9.60
C ASP A 72 -0.59 -10.77 8.34
N VAL A 73 -0.15 -10.29 7.17
CA VAL A 73 -1.02 -10.21 5.99
C VAL A 73 -0.46 -10.99 4.79
N VAL A 74 -1.30 -11.84 4.20
CA VAL A 74 -1.08 -12.44 2.89
C VAL A 74 -2.07 -11.86 1.89
N LEU A 75 -1.55 -11.19 0.86
CA LEU A 75 -2.37 -10.72 -0.27
C LEU A 75 -2.39 -11.78 -1.36
N ARG A 76 -3.56 -12.38 -1.59
CA ARG A 76 -3.75 -13.43 -2.57
C ARG A 76 -4.25 -12.84 -3.88
N VAL A 77 -3.38 -12.79 -4.88
CA VAL A 77 -3.77 -12.43 -6.25
C VAL A 77 -4.32 -13.68 -6.95
N SER A 78 -5.58 -13.61 -7.40
CA SER A 78 -6.26 -14.72 -8.07
C SER A 78 -6.04 -14.71 -9.59
N ASP A 79 -6.51 -15.77 -10.24
CA ASP A 79 -6.53 -15.87 -11.70
C ASP A 79 -7.37 -14.79 -12.38
N ALA A 80 -8.27 -14.12 -11.66
CA ALA A 80 -9.02 -12.97 -12.18
C ALA A 80 -8.12 -11.76 -12.51
N ALA A 81 -6.89 -11.72 -11.98
CA ALA A 81 -5.89 -10.71 -12.33
C ALA A 81 -5.02 -11.09 -13.55
N LYS A 82 -5.24 -12.26 -14.17
CA LYS A 82 -4.50 -12.65 -15.38
C LYS A 82 -4.86 -11.72 -16.53
N SER A 83 -3.86 -11.05 -17.10
CA SER A 83 -4.01 -10.22 -18.29
C SER A 83 -2.82 -10.39 -19.22
N GLY A 84 -2.94 -9.94 -20.47
CA GLY A 84 -1.78 -9.71 -21.31
C GLY A 84 -1.02 -8.46 -20.86
N VAL A 85 0.31 -8.45 -21.00
CA VAL A 85 1.12 -7.24 -20.81
C VAL A 85 0.60 -6.15 -21.77
N PRO A 86 0.13 -4.99 -21.28
CA PRO A 86 -0.30 -3.90 -22.15
C PRO A 86 0.88 -3.34 -22.95
N ALA A 87 0.65 -2.83 -24.16
CA ALA A 87 1.71 -2.30 -25.02
C ALA A 87 2.52 -1.15 -24.37
N SER A 88 1.89 -0.36 -23.49
CA SER A 88 2.53 0.72 -22.72
C SER A 88 3.42 0.22 -21.57
N TYR A 89 3.43 -1.08 -21.28
CA TYR A 89 4.12 -1.70 -20.15
C TYR A 89 5.19 -2.69 -20.63
N GLY A 90 5.92 -2.36 -21.70
CA GLY A 90 6.96 -3.23 -22.28
C GLY A 90 8.09 -3.60 -21.31
N PHE A 91 8.24 -2.88 -20.20
CA PHE A 91 9.18 -3.23 -19.12
C PHE A 91 8.77 -4.50 -18.34
N LEU A 92 7.50 -4.91 -18.41
CA LEU A 92 7.00 -6.16 -17.80
C LEU A 92 7.23 -7.38 -18.69
N GLY A 93 7.60 -7.18 -19.97
CA GLY A 93 7.83 -8.24 -20.94
C GLY A 93 7.20 -7.96 -22.31
N THR A 94 7.16 -8.98 -23.16
CA THR A 94 6.56 -8.89 -24.50
C THR A 94 5.07 -8.60 -24.40
N ALA A 95 4.58 -7.60 -25.15
CA ALA A 95 3.17 -7.26 -25.21
C ALA A 95 2.30 -8.50 -25.51
N GLY A 96 1.21 -8.66 -24.77
CA GLY A 96 0.32 -9.82 -24.88
C GLY A 96 0.77 -11.08 -24.15
N SER A 97 1.99 -11.13 -23.60
CA SER A 97 2.40 -12.24 -22.71
C SER A 97 1.58 -12.22 -21.42
N THR A 98 1.28 -13.40 -20.87
CA THR A 98 0.49 -13.53 -19.64
C THR A 98 1.23 -12.99 -18.43
N VAL A 99 0.59 -12.09 -17.71
CA VAL A 99 1.03 -11.53 -16.42
C VAL A 99 -0.16 -11.48 -15.45
N TYR A 100 0.11 -11.48 -14.15
CA TYR A 100 -0.90 -11.12 -13.15
C TYR A 100 -0.76 -9.64 -12.86
N LEU A 101 -1.76 -8.86 -13.29
CA LEU A 101 -1.75 -7.42 -13.14
C LEU A 101 -2.89 -7.01 -12.21
N VAL A 102 -2.53 -6.48 -11.04
CA VAL A 102 -3.48 -5.82 -10.15
C VAL A 102 -3.85 -4.46 -10.75
N PRO A 103 -5.14 -4.16 -10.98
CA PRO A 103 -5.57 -2.89 -11.56
C PRO A 103 -5.09 -1.70 -10.73
N GLN A 104 -4.57 -0.66 -11.42
CA GLN A 104 -4.17 0.61 -10.79
C GLN A 104 -5.36 1.54 -10.57
N THR A 105 -6.40 1.42 -11.40
CA THR A 105 -7.63 2.20 -11.30
C THR A 105 -8.68 1.45 -10.49
N GLN A 106 -9.66 2.19 -9.95
CA GLN A 106 -10.84 1.69 -9.23
C GLN A 106 -11.80 0.89 -10.13
N THR A 107 -11.27 0.03 -10.99
CA THR A 107 -12.03 -0.95 -11.75
C THR A 107 -11.97 -2.22 -10.91
N GLN A 108 -12.92 -2.36 -9.97
CA GLN A 108 -13.02 -3.56 -9.15
C GLN A 108 -13.20 -4.78 -10.06
N ALA A 109 -12.13 -5.58 -10.18
CA ALA A 109 -12.22 -6.92 -10.71
C ALA A 109 -12.58 -7.84 -9.53
N PRO A 110 -13.77 -8.46 -9.52
CA PRO A 110 -14.17 -9.32 -8.41
C PRO A 110 -13.14 -10.43 -8.18
N GLY A 111 -12.72 -10.62 -6.93
CA GLY A 111 -11.68 -11.57 -6.55
C GLY A 111 -10.25 -11.07 -6.76
N VAL A 112 -10.05 -9.75 -6.89
CA VAL A 112 -8.73 -9.12 -6.99
C VAL A 112 -8.64 -7.97 -5.99
N VAL A 113 -7.62 -7.99 -5.14
CA VAL A 113 -7.31 -6.87 -4.25
C VAL A 113 -7.03 -5.59 -5.04
N TRP A 114 -7.43 -4.45 -4.53
CA TRP A 114 -7.09 -3.15 -5.09
C TRP A 114 -6.25 -2.37 -4.08
N ILE A 115 -4.97 -2.19 -4.39
CA ILE A 115 -3.97 -1.65 -3.46
C ILE A 115 -3.65 -0.20 -3.82
N GLY A 116 -3.89 0.70 -2.87
CA GLY A 116 -3.58 2.12 -2.93
C GLY A 116 -2.52 2.56 -1.92
N TRP A 117 -2.46 3.88 -1.73
CA TRP A 117 -1.57 4.55 -0.78
C TRP A 117 -2.36 5.47 0.14
N ASN A 118 -2.03 5.48 1.43
CA ASN A 118 -2.70 6.32 2.42
C ASN A 118 -1.71 6.97 3.39
N THR A 119 -1.94 8.24 3.73
CA THR A 119 -1.13 9.01 4.70
C THR A 119 -1.94 9.48 5.91
N GLN A 120 -3.08 8.84 6.16
CA GLN A 120 -4.08 9.24 7.16
C GLN A 120 -4.08 8.33 8.38
N HIS A 121 -2.96 7.65 8.65
CA HIS A 121 -2.81 6.88 9.88
C HIS A 121 -3.05 7.80 11.11
N PRO A 122 -3.89 7.43 12.09
CA PRO A 122 -4.22 8.31 13.21
C PRO A 122 -3.00 8.87 13.96
N GLY A 123 -2.01 8.02 14.22
CA GLY A 123 -0.75 8.44 14.85
C GLY A 123 0.09 9.40 14.00
N LEU A 124 0.03 9.31 12.67
CA LEU A 124 0.67 10.27 11.77
C LEU A 124 -0.07 11.61 11.76
N LEU A 125 -1.41 11.57 11.71
CA LEU A 125 -2.23 12.77 11.76
C LEU A 125 -2.05 13.55 13.07
N ALA A 126 -1.95 12.83 14.20
CA ALA A 126 -1.65 13.44 15.49
C ALA A 126 -0.28 14.14 15.51
N ALA A 127 0.74 13.49 14.93
CA ALA A 127 2.10 14.01 14.86
C ALA A 127 2.27 15.23 13.94
N LEU A 128 1.43 15.40 12.92
CA LEU A 128 1.46 16.58 12.05
C LEU A 128 1.12 17.87 12.79
N LEU A 129 0.39 17.79 13.91
CA LEU A 129 0.17 18.92 14.81
C LEU A 129 1.45 19.33 15.57
N GLU A 130 2.46 18.46 15.61
CA GLU A 130 3.69 18.62 16.39
C GLU A 130 4.96 18.78 15.55
N SER A 131 4.85 18.95 14.22
CA SER A 131 6.00 19.14 13.29
C SER A 131 7.06 18.02 13.37
N ILE A 132 6.69 16.79 12.98
CA ILE A 132 7.63 15.65 12.91
C ILE A 132 8.03 15.38 11.45
N PRO A 133 9.32 15.38 11.09
CA PRO A 133 9.75 15.15 9.70
C PRO A 133 9.69 13.66 9.31
N LEU A 134 9.15 13.38 8.11
CA LEU A 134 9.22 12.08 7.44
C LEU A 134 10.23 12.15 6.28
N PHE A 135 11.19 11.23 6.25
CA PHE A 135 12.16 11.11 5.17
C PHE A 135 11.99 9.76 4.47
N LEU A 136 11.64 9.79 3.18
CA LEU A 136 11.70 8.60 2.33
C LEU A 136 13.14 8.43 1.84
N GLN A 137 13.77 7.33 2.22
CA GLN A 137 15.10 6.99 1.71
C GLN A 137 14.96 6.03 0.54
N GLU A 138 15.59 6.38 -0.59
CA GLU A 138 15.87 5.42 -1.65
C GLU A 138 16.64 4.25 -1.03
N PRO A 139 16.20 2.98 -1.22
CA PRO A 139 17.01 1.86 -0.79
C PRO A 139 18.33 1.94 -1.58
N LYS A 140 19.44 2.19 -0.88
CA LYS A 140 20.76 2.03 -1.47
C LYS A 140 20.81 0.61 -2.01
N ALA A 141 20.88 0.47 -3.33
CA ALA A 141 21.08 -0.82 -3.96
C ALA A 141 22.28 -1.48 -3.27
N ARG A 142 22.04 -2.55 -2.52
CA ARG A 142 23.14 -3.42 -2.11
C ARG A 142 23.74 -3.90 -3.41
N ALA A 143 24.99 -3.51 -3.67
CA ALA A 143 25.76 -4.08 -4.75
C ALA A 143 25.84 -5.59 -4.52
N CYS A 144 24.93 -6.33 -5.14
CA CYS A 144 24.98 -7.77 -5.18
C CYS A 144 26.18 -8.16 -6.06
N CYS A 145 26.85 -9.24 -5.67
CA CYS A 145 28.16 -9.66 -6.14
C CYS A 145 28.33 -9.59 -7.67
N LYS A 146 29.53 -9.16 -8.05
CA LYS A 146 30.10 -9.10 -9.40
C LYS A 146 29.79 -10.35 -10.23
N CYS A 147 28.87 -10.24 -11.19
CA CYS A 147 28.79 -11.18 -12.30
C CYS A 147 29.85 -10.77 -13.34
N SER A 148 30.96 -11.50 -13.42
CA SER A 148 31.90 -11.36 -14.54
C SER A 148 31.46 -12.27 -15.68
N SER A 149 30.83 -11.71 -16.71
CA SER A 149 30.74 -12.35 -18.02
C SER A 149 31.80 -11.72 -18.92
N THR A 150 32.92 -12.41 -19.11
CA THR A 150 33.88 -12.05 -20.16
C THR A 150 33.33 -12.62 -21.47
N THR A 151 32.65 -11.79 -22.24
CA THR A 151 32.28 -12.14 -23.62
C THR A 151 33.48 -11.90 -24.52
N GLU A 152 33.99 -12.98 -25.13
CA GLU A 152 34.93 -12.93 -26.25
C GLU A 152 34.36 -12.06 -27.38
N GLY A 153 35.08 -10.98 -27.70
CA GLY A 153 34.84 -10.11 -28.83
C GLY A 153 36.01 -10.21 -29.81
N SER A 154 35.77 -10.95 -30.88
CA SER A 154 36.60 -11.15 -32.05
C SER A 154 37.02 -9.83 -32.74
N GLY A 155 38.33 -9.65 -32.90
CA GLY A 155 38.96 -8.62 -33.74
C GLY A 155 40.12 -9.23 -34.53
N LEU A 156 40.02 -9.15 -35.86
CA LEU A 156 40.91 -9.70 -36.89
C LEU A 156 42.34 -9.07 -36.92
N PRO A 157 43.30 -9.63 -37.70
CA PRO A 157 44.64 -9.91 -37.21
C PRO A 157 45.72 -8.91 -37.66
N GLY A 158 46.74 -8.77 -36.82
CA GLY A 158 48.03 -8.22 -37.21
C GLY A 158 49.07 -8.57 -36.15
N GLY A 159 50.02 -9.45 -36.48
CA GLY A 159 51.18 -9.69 -35.62
C GLY A 159 51.60 -11.15 -35.51
N LEU A 160 52.51 -11.53 -36.40
CA LEU A 160 53.40 -12.68 -36.38
C LEU A 160 53.82 -13.15 -34.97
N GLY A 161 53.72 -14.45 -34.71
CA GLY A 161 54.23 -15.05 -33.47
C GLY A 161 54.11 -16.57 -33.40
N GLN A 162 54.88 -17.26 -34.23
CA GLN A 162 55.10 -18.71 -34.20
C GLN A 162 55.40 -19.24 -32.78
N ARG A 163 54.70 -20.29 -32.33
CA ARG A 163 55.32 -21.41 -31.57
C ARG A 163 54.41 -22.66 -31.49
N ARG A 164 54.73 -23.60 -32.39
CA ARG A 164 54.91 -25.06 -32.25
C ARG A 164 53.97 -25.88 -31.34
N VAL A 165 53.43 -26.93 -31.97
CA VAL A 165 52.64 -28.07 -31.48
C VAL A 165 53.47 -29.08 -30.65
N ALA A 166 52.78 -29.83 -29.77
CA ALA A 166 53.00 -31.21 -29.25
C ALA A 166 52.90 -31.25 -27.71
N SER A 167 52.21 -32.15 -27.02
CA SER A 167 51.44 -33.37 -27.34
C SER A 167 50.30 -33.52 -26.32
#